data_AF-A0A928KKA5-F1
#
_entry.id   AF-A0A928KKA5-F1
#
_cell.length_a   1.000
_cell.length_b   1.000
_cell.length_c   1.000
_cell.angle_alpha   90.00
_cell.angle_beta   90.00
_cell.angle_gamma   90.00
#
_symmetry.space_group_name_H-M   'P 1'
#
loop_
_entity.id
_entity.type
_entity.pdbx_description
1 polymer ?
#
loop_
_entity_poly.entity_id
_entity_poly.type
_entity_poly.pdbx_seq_one_letter_code
_entity_poly.pdbx_strand_id
1 'polypeptide(L)'
;MKKLVNGKHVELTPEEINAIEQQKADYWKNVDYDEAVNAEIRNKYTESQEFAILRQREEKPTEYEEYYSYCEKCKAFVKEKKAKYSETVGEV
;
A
#
# COMPACT_ATOMS: atom_id res chain seq x y z
N MET A 1 17.97 15.65 -6.93
CA MET A 1 18.09 14.17 -7.10
C MET A 1 17.08 13.75 -8.16
N LYS A 2 17.43 12.89 -9.13
CA LYS A 2 16.51 12.51 -10.23
C LYS A 2 15.55 11.42 -9.76
N LYS A 3 14.24 11.60 -9.94
CA LYS A 3 13.24 10.53 -9.78
C LYS A 3 12.49 10.29 -11.09
N LEU A 4 12.14 9.03 -11.35
CA LEU A 4 11.32 8.62 -12.48
C LEU A 4 9.85 8.93 -12.17
N VAL A 5 9.24 9.82 -12.95
CA VAL A 5 7.79 10.07 -12.94
C VAL A 5 7.30 9.86 -14.37
N ASN A 6 6.38 8.90 -14.57
CA ASN A 6 5.81 8.56 -15.88
C ASN A 6 6.85 8.32 -17.00
N GLY A 7 7.94 7.61 -16.69
CA GLY A 7 8.99 7.26 -17.68
C GLY A 7 9.89 8.42 -18.09
N LYS A 8 9.77 9.60 -17.46
CA LYS A 8 10.68 10.74 -17.64
C LYS A 8 11.41 11.03 -16.34
N HIS A 9 12.70 11.37 -16.46
CA HIS A 9 13.47 11.89 -15.33
C HIS A 9 13.05 13.34 -15.13
N VAL A 10 12.36 13.60 -14.02
CA VAL A 10 12.04 14.96 -13.59
C VAL A 10 13.07 15.33 -12.53
N GLU A 11 13.75 16.46 -12.73
CA GLU A 11 14.56 17.05 -11.67
C GLU A 11 13.62 17.75 -10.70
N LEU A 12 13.36 17.08 -9.57
CA LEU A 12 12.57 17.66 -8.50
C LEU A 12 13.47 18.50 -7.60
N THR A 13 12.99 19.68 -7.22
CA THR A 13 13.68 20.51 -6.23
C THR A 13 13.60 19.86 -4.84
N PRO A 14 14.50 20.21 -3.91
CA PRO A 14 14.39 19.75 -2.52
C PRO A 14 13.03 20.09 -1.89
N GLU A 15 12.45 21.25 -2.22
CA GLU A 15 11.13 21.68 -1.75
C GLU A 15 10.02 20.75 -2.26
N GLU A 16 10.05 20.38 -3.55
CA GLU A 16 9.07 19.45 -4.13
C GLU A 16 9.20 18.05 -3.52
N ILE A 17 10.42 17.58 -3.26
CA ILE A 17 10.66 16.31 -2.57
C ILE A 17 10.06 16.35 -1.15
N ASN A 18 10.30 17.42 -0.40
CA ASN A 18 9.77 17.58 0.94
C ASN A 18 8.23 17.63 0.93
N ALA A 19 7.62 18.34 -0.03
CA ALA A 19 6.17 18.40 -0.18
C ALA A 19 5.54 17.02 -0.45
N ILE A 20 6.17 16.20 -1.29
CA ILE A 20 5.71 14.83 -1.57
C ILE A 20 5.79 13.95 -0.33
N GLU A 21 6.90 14.03 0.43
CA GLU A 21 7.05 13.22 1.63
C GLU A 21 6.08 13.66 2.74
N GLN A 22 5.82 14.97 2.88
CA GLN A 22 4.78 15.47 3.79
C GLN A 22 3.39 14.98 3.38
N GLN A 23 3.05 15.07 2.09
CA GLN A 23 1.77 14.56 1.58
C GLN A 23 1.58 13.07 1.86
N LYS A 24 2.64 12.26 1.73
CA LYS A 24 2.61 10.84 2.09
C LYS A 24 2.42 10.64 3.58
N ALA A 25 3.11 11.41 4.41
CA ALA A 25 2.96 11.32 5.86
C ALA A 25 1.52 11.63 6.27
N ASP A 26 0.93 12.69 5.71
CA ASP A 26 -0.46 13.08 5.96
C ASP A 26 -1.44 12.00 5.47
N TYR A 27 -1.20 11.41 4.30
CA TYR A 27 -2.00 10.28 3.81
C TYR A 27 -1.95 9.09 4.77
N TRP A 28 -0.76 8.58 5.12
CA TRP A 28 -0.62 7.38 5.95
C TRP A 28 -1.11 7.59 7.38
N LYS A 29 -1.00 8.82 7.90
CA LYS A 29 -1.54 9.19 9.21
C LYS A 29 -3.06 9.12 9.23
N ASN A 30 -3.73 9.58 8.17
CA ASN A 30 -5.19 9.78 8.17
C ASN A 30 -5.98 8.67 7.47
N VAL A 31 -5.37 7.91 6.54
CA VAL A 31 -6.07 6.82 5.84
C VAL A 31 -6.51 5.73 6.81
N ASP A 32 -7.72 5.23 6.62
CA ASP A 32 -8.20 4.07 7.38
C ASP A 32 -7.36 2.82 7.06
N TYR A 33 -7.18 1.96 8.06
CA TYR A 33 -6.34 0.77 7.91
C TYR A 33 -6.93 -0.21 6.88
N ASP A 34 -8.23 -0.49 6.97
CA ASP A 34 -8.88 -1.46 6.09
C ASP A 34 -8.98 -0.90 4.66
N GLU A 35 -9.23 0.40 4.51
CA GLU A 35 -9.21 1.07 3.20
C GLU A 35 -7.83 0.96 2.54
N ALA A 36 -6.75 1.22 3.29
CA ALA A 36 -5.39 1.10 2.77
C ALA A 36 -5.02 -0.35 2.42
N VAL A 37 -5.43 -1.32 3.24
CA VAL A 37 -5.20 -2.76 2.96
C VAL A 37 -5.94 -3.17 1.69
N ASN A 38 -7.20 -2.74 1.54
CA ASN A 38 -7.98 -3.03 0.33
C ASN A 38 -7.31 -2.43 -0.90
N ALA A 39 -6.88 -1.16 -0.85
CA ALA A 39 -6.17 -0.52 -1.95
C ALA A 39 -4.91 -1.30 -2.35
N GLU A 40 -4.14 -1.81 -1.37
CA GLU A 40 -2.98 -2.64 -1.64
C GLU A 40 -3.32 -3.99 -2.28
N ILE A 41 -4.40 -4.65 -1.85
CA ILE A 41 -4.85 -5.90 -2.47
C ILE A 41 -5.29 -5.67 -3.92
N ARG A 42 -5.94 -4.52 -4.20
CA ARG A 42 -6.39 -4.13 -5.54
C ARG A 42 -5.27 -3.93 -6.55
N ASN A 43 -4.01 -3.78 -6.11
CA ASN A 43 -2.86 -3.73 -7.02
C ASN A 43 -2.64 -5.05 -7.77
N LYS A 44 -3.13 -6.18 -7.24
CA LYS A 44 -2.98 -7.51 -7.85
C LYS A 44 -4.30 -8.17 -8.21
N TYR A 45 -5.33 -8.00 -7.39
CA TYR A 45 -6.63 -8.67 -7.58
C TYR A 45 -7.76 -7.66 -7.74
N THR A 46 -8.61 -7.90 -8.73
CA THR A 46 -9.90 -7.22 -8.83
C THR A 46 -10.90 -7.83 -7.86
N GLU A 47 -11.96 -7.09 -7.51
CA GLU A 47 -13.01 -7.57 -6.63
C GLU A 47 -13.67 -8.86 -7.09
N SER A 48 -13.96 -8.97 -8.39
CA SER A 48 -14.52 -10.19 -8.96
C SER A 48 -13.57 -11.38 -8.84
N GLN A 49 -12.25 -11.17 -8.94
CA GLN A 49 -11.26 -12.23 -8.75
C GLN A 49 -11.19 -12.68 -7.29
N GLU A 50 -11.20 -11.75 -6.35
CA GLU A 50 -11.21 -12.07 -4.91
C GLU A 50 -12.43 -12.91 -4.55
N PHE A 51 -13.62 -12.50 -5.00
CA PHE A 51 -14.84 -13.27 -4.76
C PHE A 51 -14.80 -14.66 -5.42
N ALA A 52 -14.20 -14.80 -6.60
CA ALA A 52 -14.04 -16.09 -7.24
C ALA A 52 -13.12 -17.01 -6.43
N ILE A 53 -11.96 -16.50 -6.00
CA ILE A 53 -10.98 -17.24 -5.18
C ILE A 53 -11.62 -17.66 -3.85
N LEU A 54 -12.34 -16.77 -3.18
CA LEU A 54 -13.00 -17.06 -1.90
C LEU A 54 -14.08 -18.16 -2.04
N ARG A 55 -14.85 -18.17 -3.13
CA ARG A 55 -15.84 -19.23 -3.39
C ARG A 55 -15.19 -20.57 -3.71
N GLN A 56 -14.03 -20.56 -4.36
CA GLN A 56 -13.29 -21.76 -4.75
C GLN A 56 -12.30 -22.24 -3.69
N ARG A 57 -12.37 -21.71 -2.46
CA ARG A 57 -11.42 -22.02 -1.38
C ARG A 57 -11.15 -23.52 -1.19
N GLU A 58 -12.20 -24.33 -1.16
CA GLU A 58 -12.10 -25.77 -0.95
C GLU A 58 -11.73 -26.55 -2.23
N GLU A 59 -12.14 -26.05 -3.39
CA GLU A 59 -11.88 -26.68 -4.70
C GLU A 59 -10.46 -26.38 -5.20
N LYS A 60 -9.91 -25.23 -4.81
CA LYS A 60 -8.62 -24.71 -5.24
C LYS A 60 -7.82 -24.14 -4.06
N PRO A 61 -7.43 -25.00 -3.10
CA PRO A 61 -6.77 -24.56 -1.88
C PRO A 61 -5.44 -23.84 -2.13
N THR A 62 -4.71 -24.20 -3.19
CA THR A 62 -3.47 -23.52 -3.57
C THR A 62 -3.70 -22.07 -4.03
N GLU A 63 -4.72 -21.83 -4.88
CA GLU A 63 -5.06 -20.46 -5.32
C GLU A 63 -5.53 -19.61 -4.13
N TYR A 64 -6.28 -20.21 -3.21
CA TYR A 64 -6.69 -19.54 -1.97
C TYR A 64 -5.51 -19.22 -1.06
N GLU A 65 -4.57 -20.15 -0.86
CA GLU A 65 -3.40 -19.94 -0.01
C GLU A 65 -2.49 -18.82 -0.56
N GLU A 66 -2.31 -18.76 -1.88
CA GLU A 66 -1.56 -17.68 -2.54
C GLU A 66 -2.23 -16.31 -2.33
N TYR A 67 -3.55 -16.26 -2.45
CA TYR A 67 -4.33 -15.05 -2.19
C TYR A 67 -4.22 -14.64 -0.71
N TYR A 68 -4.43 -15.58 0.21
CA TYR A 68 -4.35 -15.33 1.65
C TYR A 68 -2.96 -14.81 2.05
N SER A 69 -1.90 -15.48 1.59
CA SER A 69 -0.52 -15.05 1.80
C SER A 69 -0.24 -13.65 1.25
N TYR A 70 -0.88 -13.27 0.15
CA TYR A 70 -0.76 -11.91 -0.38
C TYR A 70 -1.50 -10.88 0.48
N CYS A 71 -2.72 -11.18 0.93
CA CYS A 71 -3.45 -10.32 1.86
C CYS A 71 -2.66 -10.06 3.16
N GLU A 72 -2.02 -11.08 3.73
CA GLU A 72 -1.19 -10.91 4.93
C GLU A 72 0.04 -10.03 4.66
N LYS A 73 0.65 -10.11 3.48
CA LYS A 73 1.73 -9.18 3.06
C LYS A 73 1.22 -7.74 2.94
N CYS A 74 0.04 -7.52 2.37
CA CYS A 74 -0.58 -6.19 2.29
C CYS A 74 -0.84 -5.62 3.69
N LYS A 75 -1.37 -6.41 4.61
CA LYS A 75 -1.58 -6.02 6.02
C LYS A 75 -0.28 -5.64 6.72
N ALA A 76 0.77 -6.43 6.55
CA ALA A 76 2.08 -6.15 7.11
C ALA A 76 2.67 -4.85 6.55
N PHE A 77 2.57 -4.65 5.24
CA PHE A 77 3.02 -3.42 4.57
C PHE A 77 2.30 -2.18 5.11
N VAL A 78 0.96 -2.20 5.18
CA VAL A 78 0.18 -1.06 5.70
C VAL A 78 0.56 -0.77 7.15
N LYS A 79 0.73 -1.81 7.98
CA LYS A 79 1.16 -1.65 9.37
C LYS A 79 2.55 -0.98 9.47
N GLU A 80 3.50 -1.40 8.64
CA GLU A 80 4.83 -0.79 8.57
C GLU A 80 4.74 0.68 8.14
N LYS A 81 3.94 1.02 7.11
CA LYS A 81 3.79 2.41 6.67
C LYS A 81 3.14 3.27 7.74
N LYS A 82 2.05 2.82 8.35
CA LYS A 82 1.40 3.58 9.43
C LYS A 82 2.32 3.76 10.62
N ALA A 83 3.07 2.73 11.03
CA ALA A 83 4.07 2.85 12.10
C ALA A 83 5.13 3.91 11.77
N LYS A 84 5.75 3.80 10.58
CA LYS A 84 6.77 4.74 10.09
C LYS A 84 6.28 6.20 10.12
N TYR A 85 5.06 6.46 9.68
CA TYR A 85 4.52 7.83 9.62
C TYR A 85 3.82 8.29 10.92
N SER A 86 3.57 7.38 11.86
CA SER A 86 3.08 7.73 13.21
C SER A 86 4.20 8.26 14.13
N GLU A 87 5.43 7.78 13.94
CA GLU A 87 6.60 8.19 14.74
C GLU A 87 7.20 9.54 14.30
N THR A 88 6.92 10.00 13.08
CA THR A 88 7.42 11.28 12.54
C THR A 88 6.76 12.54 13.12
N VAL A 89 5.88 12.44 14.13
CA VAL A 89 5.29 13.59 14.84
C VAL A 89 5.55 13.47 16.34
N GLY A 90 6.82 13.51 16.71
CA GLY A 90 7.28 13.66 18.08
C GLY A 90 8.77 14.02 18.07
N GLU A 91 9.12 15.14 18.71
CA GLU A 91 10.44 15.83 18.75
C GLU A 91 10.64 16.78 17.55
N VAL A 92 10.62 18.12 17.70
CA VAL A 92 11.08 19.02 18.79
C VAL A 92 10.10 20.17 19.01
#